data_AF-A0A0T5P680-F1
#
_entry.id   AF-A0A0T5P680-F1
#
_cell.length_a   1.000
_cell.length_b   1.000
_cell.length_c   1.000
_cell.angle_alpha   90.00
_cell.angle_beta   90.00
_cell.angle_gamma   90.00
#
_symmetry.space_group_name_H-M   'P 1'
#
loop_
_entity.id
_entity.type
_entity.pdbx_description
1 polymer ?
#
loop_
_entity_poly.entity_id
_entity_poly.type
_entity_poly.pdbx_seq_one_letter_code
_entity_poly.pdbx_strand_id
1 'polypeptide(L)' 'MKIVIQRISRIDEDGTDRLEVDASAVGFNIAAQFMVHEIVKSNCPIPDDIEERVAKGIRSFLDEIKDA' A
#
# COMPACT_ATOMS: atom_id res chain seq x y z
N MET A 1 -2.21 -2.17 -16.21
CA MET A 1 -1.93 -2.90 -14.96
C MET A 1 -3.02 -2.56 -13.95
N LYS A 2 -3.62 -3.57 -13.32
CA LYS A 2 -4.65 -3.39 -12.29
C LYS A 2 -3.99 -3.58 -10.92
N ILE A 3 -4.14 -2.62 -10.03
CA ILE A 3 -3.80 -2.75 -8.61
C ILE A 3 -5.11 -2.94 -7.85
N VAL A 4 -5.12 -3.90 -6.95
CA VAL A 4 -6.26 -4.22 -6.09
C VAL A 4 -5.79 -4.11 -4.66
N ILE A 5 -6.45 -3.27 -3.86
CA ILE A 5 -6.29 -3.24 -2.41
C ILE A 5 -7.21 -4.31 -1.83
N GLN A 6 -6.66 -5.26 -1.09
CA GLN A 6 -7.46 -6.33 -0.47
C GLN A 6 -7.88 -5.98 0.95
N ARG A 7 -6.98 -5.35 1.71
CA ARG A 7 -7.19 -5.08 3.13
C ARG A 7 -6.40 -3.85 3.54
N ILE A 8 -7.03 -3.04 4.38
CA ILE A 8 -6.37 -2.01 5.16
C ILE A 8 -6.61 -2.38 6.62
N SER A 9 -5.55 -2.67 7.35
CA SER A 9 -5.60 -2.97 8.78
C SER A 9 -4.81 -1.95 9.59
N ARG A 10 -5.25 -1.74 10.83
CA ARG A 10 -4.54 -0.94 11.81
C ARG A 10 -3.97 -1.86 12.89
N ILE A 11 -2.71 -1.63 13.23
CA ILE A 11 -2.01 -2.29 14.32
C ILE A 11 -1.52 -1.21 15.27
N ASP A 12 -1.90 -1.30 16.54
CA ASP A 12 -1.37 -0.44 17.59
C ASP A 12 0.01 -0.98 18.01
N GLU A 13 1.03 -0.15 17.87
CA GLU A 13 2.41 -0.43 18.29
C GLU A 13 2.87 0.70 19.22
N ASP A 14 2.75 0.49 20.52
CA ASP A 14 3.34 1.29 21.59
C ASP A 14 3.11 2.82 21.47
N GLY A 15 1.87 3.23 21.16
CA GLY A 15 1.48 4.64 21.08
C GLY A 15 1.62 5.26 19.69
N THR A 16 1.94 4.45 18.68
CA THR A 16 1.80 4.77 17.26
C THR A 16 0.94 3.72 16.58
N ASP A 17 0.15 4.13 15.59
CA ASP A 17 -0.64 3.17 14.83
C ASP A 17 0.07 2.90 13.50
N ARG A 18 0.26 1.63 13.16
CA ARG A 18 0.70 1.19 11.84
C ARG A 18 -0.50 0.83 11.00
N LEU A 19 -0.65 1.49 9.86
CA LEU A 19 -1.56 1.07 8.80
C LEU A 19 -0.83 0.08 7.89
N GLU A 20 -1.33 -1.15 7.83
CA GLU A 20 -0.88 -2.16 6.87
C GLU A 20 -1.89 -2.24 5.73
N VAL A 21 -1.39 -2.06 4.50
CA VAL A 21 -2.19 -2.17 3.28
C VAL A 21 -1.69 -3.34 2.46
N ASP A 22 -2.54 -4.36 2.36
CA ASP A 22 -2.32 -5.51 1.49
C ASP A 22 -2.84 -5.17 0.10
N ALA A 23 -1.95 -5.25 -0.89
CA ALA A 23 -2.25 -4.95 -2.27
C ALA A 23 -1.70 -6.02 -3.21
N SER A 24 -2.33 -6.19 -4.37
CA SER A 24 -1.78 -6.97 -5.48
C SER A 24 -1.80 -6.19 -6.78
N ALA A 25 -0.74 -6.33 -7.57
CA ALA A 25 -0.65 -5.81 -8.91
C ALA A 25 -0.70 -6.95 -9.92
N VAL A 26 -1.63 -6.86 -10.87
CA VAL A 26 -1.78 -7.83 -11.97
C VAL A 26 -1.75 -7.09 -13.31
N GLY A 27 -0.85 -7.51 -14.20
CA GLY A 27 -0.67 -6.99 -15.55
C GLY A 27 -0.26 -8.10 -16.51
N PHE A 28 -0.14 -7.76 -17.81
CA PHE A 28 0.13 -8.72 -18.88
C PHE A 28 1.37 -9.61 -18.63
N ASN A 29 2.37 -9.12 -17.87
CA ASN A 29 3.61 -9.84 -17.55
C ASN A 29 4.01 -9.79 -16.05
N ILE A 30 3.15 -9.28 -15.16
CA ILE A 30 3.49 -9.10 -13.74
C ILE A 30 2.31 -9.57 -12.88
N ALA A 31 2.61 -10.40 -11.88
CA ALA A 31 1.74 -10.72 -10.76
C ALA A 31 2.59 -10.59 -9.48
N ALA A 32 2.27 -9.59 -8.66
CA ALA A 32 3.03 -9.29 -7.44
C ALA A 32 2.08 -8.97 -6.28
N GLN A 33 2.53 -9.30 -5.07
CA GLN A 33 1.87 -8.96 -3.81
C GLN A 33 2.73 -7.95 -3.05
N PHE A 34 2.08 -6.96 -2.47
CA PHE A 34 2.70 -5.86 -1.73
C PHE A 34 2.05 -5.74 -0.36
N MET A 35 2.90 -5.47 0.62
CA MET A 35 2.48 -5.05 1.95
C MET A 35 3.09 -3.68 2.19
N VAL A 36 2.24 -2.65 2.28
CA VAL A 36 2.67 -1.27 2.47
C VAL A 36 2.37 -0.86 3.90
N HIS A 37 3.39 -0.37 4.60
CA HIS A 37 3.29 0.10 5.98
C HIS A 37 3.35 1.62 6.03
N GLU A 38 2.35 2.24 6.65
CA GLU A 38 2.35 3.67 6.96
C GLU A 38 2.21 3.87 8.47
N ILE A 39 3.17 4.58 9.07
CA ILE A 39 3.13 4.92 10.50
C ILE A 39 2.36 6.22 10.65
N VAL A 40 1.30 6.19 11.45
CA VAL A 40 0.45 7.33 11.72
C VAL A 40 0.34 7.59 13.22
N LYS A 41 -0.09 8.80 13.60
CA LYS A 41 -0.34 9.11 15.01
C LYS A 41 -1.43 8.18 15.55
N SER A 42 -1.26 7.74 16.79
CA SER A 42 -2.25 6.86 17.42
C SER A 42 -3.65 7.48 17.41
N ASN A 43 -4.65 6.66 17.13
CA ASN A 43 -6.07 7.01 17.00
C ASN A 43 -6.41 8.02 15.90
N CYS A 44 -5.49 8.37 14.98
CA CYS A 44 -5.86 9.23 13.86
C CYS A 44 -6.79 8.47 12.89
N PRO A 45 -7.73 9.11 12.19
CA PRO A 45 -8.52 8.41 11.17
C PRO A 45 -7.61 7.83 10.07
N ILE A 46 -8.06 6.74 9.43
CA ILE A 46 -7.42 6.25 8.21
C ILE A 46 -7.63 7.33 7.14
N PRO A 47 -6.58 7.77 6.41
CA PRO A 47 -6.75 8.76 5.35
C PRO A 47 -7.67 8.22 4.25
N ASP A 48 -8.62 9.04 3.80
CA ASP A 48 -9.56 8.65 2.73
C ASP A 48 -8.85 8.39 1.39
N ASP A 49 -7.64 8.94 1.21
CA ASP A 49 -6.81 8.82 0.01
C ASP A 49 -5.74 7.71 0.11
N ILE A 50 -5.75 6.89 1.17
CA ILE A 50 -4.71 5.88 1.42
C ILE A 50 -4.59 4.89 0.25
N GLU A 51 -5.71 4.47 -0.33
CA GLU A 51 -5.72 3.54 -1.47
C GLU A 51 -5.05 4.14 -2.71
N GLU A 52 -5.32 5.42 -2.99
CA GLU A 52 -4.72 6.14 -4.13
C GLU A 52 -3.22 6.30 -3.93
N ARG A 53 -2.80 6.70 -2.72
CA ARG A 53 -1.39 6.86 -2.35
C ARG A 53 -0.62 5.54 -2.49
N VAL A 54 -1.17 4.44 -1.95
CA VAL A 54 -0.56 3.10 -2.05
C VAL A 54 -0.50 2.65 -3.51
N ALA A 55 -1.58 2.79 -4.27
CA ALA A 55 -1.59 2.40 -5.68
C ALA A 55 -0.60 3.21 -6.51
N LYS A 56 -0.43 4.51 -6.23
CA LYS A 56 0.57 5.36 -6.89
C LYS A 56 1.99 4.91 -6.54
N GLY A 57 2.29 4.63 -5.27
CA GLY A 57 3.59 4.13 -4.83
C GLY A 57 3.97 2.81 -5.48
N ILE A 58 3.05 1.84 -5.50
CA ILE A 58 3.26 0.54 -6.17
C ILE A 58 3.52 0.72 -7.67
N ARG A 59 2.79 1.63 -8.36
CA ARG A 59 3.05 1.92 -9.78
C ARG A 59 4.46 2.46 -9.98
N SER A 60 4.84 3.49 -9.23
CA SER A 60 6.17 4.10 -9.34
C SER A 60 7.29 3.09 -9.13
N PHE A 61 7.18 2.24 -8.10
CA PHE A 61 8.17 1.17 -7.85
C PHE A 61 8.27 0.16 -9.00
N LEU A 62 7.13 -0.26 -9.56
CA LEU A 62 7.12 -1.19 -10.68
C LEU A 62 7.65 -0.56 -11.98
N ASP A 63 7.39 0.72 -12.19
CA ASP A 63 7.94 1.48 -13.32
C ASP A 63 9.47 1.58 -13.20
N GLU A 64 10.01 1.85 -12.00
CA GLU A 64 11.44 1.86 -11.72
C GLU A 64 12.11 0.50 -12.00
N ILE A 65 11.48 -0.61 -11.62
CA ILE A 65 12.00 -1.95 -11.91
C ILE A 65 11.99 -2.26 -13.41
N LYS A 66 10.98 -1.78 -14.13
CA LYS A 66 10.85 -2.05 -15.57
C LYS A 66 11.93 -1.32 -16.38
N ASP A 67 12.35 -0.14 -15.94
CA ASP A 67 13.36 0.68 -16.60
C ASP A 67 14.80 0.34 -16.16
N ALA A 68 14.98 -0.55 -15.17
CA ALA A 68 16.26 -1.05 -14.66
C ALA A 68 16.77 -2.30 -15.43
#